data_AF-A0A4Y3KK51-F1
#
_entry.id   AF-A0A4Y3KK51-F1
#
_cell.length_a   1.000
_cell.length_b   1.000
_cell.length_c   1.000
_cell.angle_alpha   90.00
_cell.angle_beta   90.00
_cell.angle_gamma   90.00
#
_symmetry.space_group_name_H-M   'P 1'
#
loop_
_entity.id
_entity.type
_entity.pdbx_description
1 polymer ?
#
loop_
_entity_poly.entity_id
_entity_poly.type
_entity_poly.pdbx_seq_one_letter_code
_entity_poly.pdbx_strand_id
1 'polypeptide(L)' 'MTTLITLARVAYSLAGAVEATGISSDTIRAAVADGTLVAHYVGEKASKPVFRAVELDAWIASLPTERGARR' A
#
# COMPACT_ATOMS: atom_id res chain seq x y z
N MET A 1 4.97 -3.96 -34.89
CA MET A 1 5.09 -4.21 -33.45
C MET A 1 4.34 -3.11 -32.74
N THR A 2 3.10 -3.37 -32.29
CA THR A 2 2.26 -2.35 -31.66
C THR A 2 2.57 -2.35 -30.17
N THR A 3 3.20 -1.29 -29.66
CA THR A 3 3.49 -1.14 -28.24
C THR A 3 2.19 -0.90 -27.49
N LEU A 4 1.83 -1.81 -26.58
CA LEU A 4 0.74 -1.57 -25.62
C LEU A 4 1.26 -0.63 -24.53
N ILE A 5 0.60 0.51 -24.36
CA ILE A 5 0.86 1.42 -23.24
C ILE A 5 -0.05 0.98 -22.09
N THR A 6 0.53 0.39 -21.05
CA THR A 6 -0.21 0.05 -19.81
C THR A 6 -0.27 1.27 -18.92
N LEU A 7 -1.47 1.78 -18.63
CA LEU A 7 -1.67 2.89 -17.69
C LEU A 7 -1.54 2.38 -16.26
N ALA A 8 -0.34 2.46 -15.68
CA ALA A 8 -0.12 2.07 -14.29
C ALA A 8 -0.57 3.18 -13.32
N ARG A 9 -1.26 2.80 -12.24
CA ARG A 9 -1.55 3.74 -11.14
C ARG A 9 -0.25 4.14 -10.46
N VAL A 10 -0.09 5.43 -10.22
CA VAL A 10 1.10 6.00 -9.58
C VAL A 10 1.01 5.91 -8.06
N ALA A 11 -0.20 6.08 -7.51
CA ALA A 11 -0.45 6.05 -6.08
C ALA A 11 -1.92 5.71 -5.78
N TYR A 12 -2.18 5.37 -4.52
CA TYR A 12 -3.49 5.04 -3.98
C TYR A 12 -3.79 5.92 -2.76
N SER A 13 -5.06 6.27 -2.57
CA SER A 13 -5.57 6.70 -1.27
C SER A 13 -5.68 5.50 -0.33
N LEU A 14 -5.96 5.71 0.96
CA LEU A 14 -6.23 4.59 1.88
C LEU A 14 -7.36 3.69 1.37
N ALA A 15 -8.49 4.27 0.94
CA ALA A 15 -9.59 3.49 0.36
C ALA A 15 -9.14 2.75 -0.91
N GLY A 16 -8.37 3.40 -1.78
CA GLY A 16 -7.84 2.75 -2.98
C GLY A 16 -6.88 1.60 -2.68
N ALA A 17 -6.08 1.70 -1.60
CA ALA A 17 -5.19 0.64 -1.18
C ALA A 17 -5.95 -0.57 -0.61
N VAL A 18 -7.03 -0.32 0.14
CA VAL A 18 -7.97 -1.36 0.61
C VAL A 18 -8.57 -2.11 -0.58
N GLU A 19 -9.13 -1.39 -1.55
CA GLU A 19 -9.72 -2.01 -2.74
C GLU A 19 -8.70 -2.78 -3.59
N ALA A 20 -7.47 -2.26 -3.70
CA ALA A 20 -6.44 -2.88 -4.53
C ALA A 20 -5.84 -4.15 -3.91
N THR A 21 -5.77 -4.23 -2.58
CA THR A 21 -5.08 -5.33 -1.86
C THR A 21 -6.03 -6.29 -1.17
N GLY A 22 -7.27 -5.88 -0.91
CA GLY A 22 -8.22 -6.60 -0.06
C GLY A 22 -7.88 -6.55 1.43
N ILE A 23 -6.85 -5.79 1.84
CA ILE A 23 -6.43 -5.65 3.24
C ILE A 23 -7.23 -4.54 3.90
N SER A 24 -7.64 -4.75 5.17
CA SER A 24 -8.43 -3.76 5.91
C SER A 24 -7.67 -2.45 6.14
N SER A 25 -8.40 -1.34 6.28
CA SER A 25 -7.79 -0.04 6.56
C SER A 25 -7.00 -0.03 7.87
N ASP A 26 -7.42 -0.81 8.87
CA ASP A 26 -6.76 -0.86 10.17
C ASP A 26 -5.43 -1.61 10.09
N THR A 27 -5.35 -2.70 9.33
CA THR A 27 -4.10 -3.40 9.06
C THR A 27 -3.13 -2.53 8.26
N ILE A 28 -3.60 -1.78 7.25
CA ILE A 28 -2.77 -0.84 6.50
C ILE A 28 -2.25 0.27 7.41
N ARG A 29 -3.09 0.83 8.29
CA ARG A 29 -2.67 1.85 9.27
C ARG A 29 -1.66 1.29 10.27
N ALA A 30 -1.84 0.05 10.73
CA ALA A 30 -0.89 -0.61 11.61
C ALA A 30 0.47 -0.79 10.91
N ALA A 31 0.49 -1.24 9.66
CA ALA A 31 1.73 -1.37 8.90
C ALA A 31 2.48 -0.03 8.74
N VAL A 32 1.74 1.07 8.55
CA VAL A 32 2.32 2.43 8.53
C VAL A 32 2.86 2.83 9.90
N ALA A 33 2.11 2.58 10.96
CA ALA A 33 2.53 2.89 12.33
C ALA A 33 3.77 2.09 12.75
N ASP A 34 3.87 0.83 12.30
CA ASP A 34 5.00 -0.07 12.51
C ASP A 34 6.20 0.26 11.60
N GLY A 35 6.04 1.21 10.66
CA GLY A 35 7.09 1.65 9.73
C GLY A 35 7.39 0.65 8.60
N THR A 36 6.57 -0.39 8.44
CA THR A 36 6.75 -1.42 7.40
C THR A 36 6.13 -1.02 6.06
N LEU A 37 5.17 -0.09 6.07
CA LEU A 37 4.59 0.52 4.87
C LEU A 37 4.80 2.03 4.90
N VAL A 38 5.35 2.59 3.81
CA VAL A 38 5.55 4.03 3.68
C VAL A 38 4.24 4.70 3.26
N ALA A 39 3.83 5.71 4.03
CA ALA A 39 2.75 6.62 3.67
C ALA A 39 3.31 8.02 3.42
N HIS A 40 2.97 8.60 2.28
CA HIS A 40 3.13 10.04 2.05
C HIS A 40 1.87 10.77 2.47
N TYR A 41 1.98 12.04 2.81
CA TYR A 41 0.85 12.81 3.29
C TYR A 41 0.64 14.07 2.47
N VAL A 42 -0.63 14.36 2.17
CA VAL A 42 -1.04 15.53 1.39
C VAL A 42 -2.11 16.35 2.11
N GLY A 43 -2.25 17.62 1.71
CA GLY A 43 -3.19 18.59 2.29
C GLY A 43 -2.56 19.46 3.38
N GLU A 44 -3.29 20.51 3.81
CA GLU A 44 -2.79 21.60 4.67
C GLU A 44 -2.18 21.16 6.01
N LYS A 45 -2.47 19.95 6.48
CA LYS A 45 -1.97 19.41 7.76
C LYS A 45 -1.35 18.03 7.64
N ALA A 46 -0.92 17.62 6.43
CA ALA A 46 -0.44 16.26 6.19
C ALA A 46 -1.42 15.19 6.70
N SER A 47 -2.72 15.45 6.55
CA SER A 47 -3.79 14.66 7.19
C SER A 47 -4.29 13.51 6.33
N LYS A 48 -4.02 13.52 5.03
CA LYS A 48 -4.50 12.50 4.08
C LYS A 48 -3.35 11.62 3.61
N PRO A 49 -3.32 10.33 3.98
CA PRO A 49 -2.28 9.42 3.51
C PRO A 49 -2.50 9.06 2.03
N VAL A 50 -1.38 8.96 1.32
CA VAL A 50 -1.24 8.54 -0.06
C VAL A 50 -0.09 7.55 -0.15
N PHE A 51 -0.34 6.40 -0.76
CA PHE A 51 0.60 5.29 -0.86
C PHE A 51 1.08 5.22 -2.30
N ARG A 52 2.40 5.25 -2.54
CA ARG A 52 2.91 4.99 -3.88
C ARG A 52 2.57 3.55 -4.26
N ALA A 53 2.19 3.33 -5.51
CA ALA A 53 1.88 1.98 -5.97
C ALA A 53 3.06 1.01 -5.79
N VAL A 54 4.28 1.50 -6.03
CA VAL A 54 5.52 0.72 -5.88
C VAL A 54 5.86 0.38 -4.43
N GLU A 55 5.55 1.24 -3.47
CA GLU A 55 5.80 0.99 -2.04
C GLU A 55 4.77 0.02 -1.48
N LEU A 56 3.51 0.17 -1.90
CA LEU A 56 2.44 -0.75 -1.54
C LEU A 56 2.73 -2.15 -2.09
N ASP A 57 3.15 -2.26 -3.36
CA ASP A 57 3.54 -3.51 -3.99
C ASP A 57 4.74 -4.16 -3.28
N ALA A 58 5.79 -3.39 -3.00
CA ALA A 58 6.96 -3.87 -2.27
C ALA A 58 6.60 -4.39 -0.86
N TRP A 59 5.70 -3.69 -0.16
CA TRP A 59 5.20 -4.14 1.13
C TRP A 59 4.43 -5.47 1.02
N ILE A 60 3.51 -5.59 0.06
CA ILE A 60 2.78 -6.85 -0.19
C ILE A 60 3.75 -8.00 -0.51
N ALA A 61 4.74 -7.75 -1.37
CA ALA A 61 5.75 -8.74 -1.72
C ALA A 61 6.64 -9.16 -0.54
N SER A 62 6.74 -8.31 0.50
CA SER A 62 7.53 -8.60 1.71
C SER A 62 6.78 -9.46 2.74
N LEU A 63 5.47 -9.63 2.59
CA LEU A 63 4.67 -10.38 3.55
C LEU A 63 5.09 -11.87 3.58
N PRO A 64 5.07 -12.52 4.75
CA PRO A 64 5.36 -13.95 4.84
C PRO A 64 4.43 -14.78 3.97
N THR A 65 5.00 -15.69 3.19
CA THR A 65 4.24 -16.67 2.37
C THR A 65 3.70 -17.83 3.20
N GLU A 66 4.25 -18.03 4.39
CA GLU A 66 3.83 -19.05 5.33
C GLU A 66 3.16 -18.40 6.53
N ARG A 67 2.05 -19.00 6.99
CA ARG A 67 1.43 -18.59 8.25
C ARG A 67 2.42 -18.88 9.37
N GLY A 68 2.84 -17.85 10.10
CA GLY A 68 3.64 -18.02 11.30
C GLY A 68 2.94 -18.98 12.27
N ALA A 69 3.56 -20.12 12.55
CA ALA A 69 3.17 -20.96 13.67
C ALA A 69 3.44 -20.15 14.94
N ARG A 70 2.38 -19.59 15.55
CA ARG A 70 2.51 -18.95 16.86
C ARG A 70 3.13 -19.97 17.82
N ARG A 71 4.31 -19.65 18.37
CA ARG A 71 4.81 -20.23 19.61
C ARG A 71 4.13 -19.55 20.79
#